data_AF-A0A660S0S4-F1
#
_entry.id   AF-A0A660S0S4-F1
#
_cell.length_a   1.000
_cell.length_b   1.000
_cell.length_c   1.000
_cell.angle_alpha   90.00
_cell.angle_beta   90.00
_cell.angle_gamma   90.00
#
_symmetry.space_group_name_H-M   'P 1'
#
loop_
_entity.id
_entity.type
_entity.pdbx_description
1 polymer ?
#
loop_
_entity_poly.entity_id
_entity_poly.type
_entity_poly.pdbx_seq_one_letter_code
_entity_poly.pdbx_strand_id
1 'polypeptide(L)' 'MLTLKKLQEFKEYLKSGAFIEDFEMRPPDGQAEMLEMIDLLFEICEIADEVMTKHFYRRWGEEVIKKK' A
#
# COMPACT_ATOMS: atom_id res chain seq x y z
N MET A 1 10.20 -8.70 6.37
CA MET A 1 8.95 -8.89 5.60
C MET A 1 7.87 -8.00 6.19
N LEU A 2 7.07 -7.34 5.35
CA LEU A 2 5.93 -6.52 5.80
C LEU A 2 4.85 -7.43 6.39
N THR A 3 4.31 -7.08 7.55
CA THR A 3 3.29 -7.88 8.24
C THR A 3 1.96 -7.14 8.28
N LEU A 4 0.85 -7.89 8.41
CA LEU A 4 -0.48 -7.29 8.58
C LEU A 4 -0.54 -6.34 9.77
N LYS A 5 0.09 -6.70 10.89
CA LYS A 5 0.17 -5.85 12.08
C LYS A 5 0.82 -4.49 11.77
N LYS A 6 1.97 -4.49 11.07
CA LYS A 6 2.67 -3.24 10.69
C LYS A 6 1.85 -2.38 9.74
N LEU A 7 1.12 -3.00 8.80
CA LEU A 7 0.21 -2.29 7.92
C LEU A 7 -0.97 -1.64 8.68
N GLN A 8 -1.50 -2.34 9.68
CA GLN A 8 -2.56 -1.80 10.53
C GLN A 8 -2.07 -0.65 11.39
N GLU A 9 -0.91 -0.80 12.02
CA GLU A 9 -0.27 0.26 12.81
C GLU A 9 -0.02 1.50 11.95
N PHE A 10 0.52 1.32 10.74
CA PHE A 10 0.77 2.43 9.83
C PHE A 10 -0.52 3.08 9.34
N LYS A 11 -1.57 2.30 9.05
CA LYS A 11 -2.89 2.84 8.69
C LYS A 11 -3.47 3.72 9.81
N GLU A 12 -3.37 3.29 11.05
CA GLU A 12 -3.88 4.07 12.18
C GLU A 12 -3.01 5.31 12.45
N TYR A 13 -1.70 5.24 12.20
CA TYR A 13 -0.80 6.39 12.22
C TYR A 13 -1.17 7.46 11.17
N LEU A 14 -1.52 7.05 9.94
CA LEU A 14 -1.99 7.99 8.92
C LEU A 14 -3.34 8.62 9.28
N LYS A 15 -4.25 7.84 9.87
CA LYS A 15 -5.59 8.31 10.25
C LYS A 15 -5.60 9.26 11.45
N SER A 16 -4.68 9.07 12.39
CA SER A 16 -4.67 9.86 13.64
C SER A 16 -4.24 11.31 13.42
N GLY A 17 -3.71 11.65 12.24
CA GLY A 17 -3.12 12.97 11.96
C GLY A 17 -1.65 13.09 12.42
N ALA A 18 -1.16 12.14 13.22
CA ALA A 18 0.21 12.15 13.75
C ALA A 18 1.28 12.17 12.64
N PHE A 19 0.99 11.59 11.47
CA PHE A 19 1.88 11.69 10.31
C PHE A 19 2.17 13.14 9.90
N ILE A 20 1.15 14.00 9.87
CA ILE A 20 1.30 15.40 9.47
C ILE A 20 2.03 16.19 10.56
N GLU A 21 1.70 15.93 11.84
CA GLU A 21 2.40 16.53 12.96
C GLU A 21 3.91 16.21 12.93
N ASP A 22 4.26 14.94 12.73
CA ASP A 22 5.65 14.50 12.62
C ASP A 22 6.34 15.09 11.39
N PHE A 23 5.63 15.19 10.26
CA PHE A 23 6.14 15.79 9.04
C PHE A 23 6.50 17.27 9.24
N GLU A 24 5.61 18.05 9.85
CA GLU A 24 5.82 19.49 10.08
C GLU A 24 6.96 19.76 11.07
N MET A 25 7.23 18.84 12.00
CA MET A 25 8.32 18.97 12.98
C MET A 25 9.69 18.55 12.43
N ARG A 26 9.75 17.89 11.26
CA ARG A 26 11.02 17.43 10.69
C ARG A 26 11.75 18.52 9.90
N PRO A 27 13.09 18.43 9.80
CA PRO A 27 13.86 19.23 8.85
C PRO A 27 13.52 18.84 7.39
N PRO A 28 13.87 19.69 6.40
CA PRO A 28 13.47 19.49 5.00
C PRO A 28 13.89 18.15 4.37
N ASP A 29 15.04 17.62 4.74
CA ASP A 29 15.51 16.29 4.33
C ASP A 29 14.63 15.17 4.90
N GLY A 30 14.26 15.26 6.17
CA GLY A 30 13.33 14.32 6.81
C GLY A 30 11.90 14.42 6.26
N GLN A 31 11.47 15.61 5.83
CA GLN A 31 10.21 15.79 5.11
C GLN A 31 10.23 15.11 3.75
N ALA A 32 11.31 15.29 2.98
CA ALA A 32 11.48 14.63 1.68
C ALA A 32 11.39 13.10 1.81
N GLU A 33 12.09 12.51 2.78
CA GLU A 33 12.03 11.07 3.05
C GLU A 33 10.60 10.59 3.38
N MET A 34 9.84 11.37 4.16
CA MET A 34 8.46 11.02 4.48
C MET A 34 7.53 11.09 3.26
N LEU A 35 7.75 12.03 2.34
CA LEU A 35 6.99 12.12 1.09
C LEU A 35 7.35 10.94 0.17
N GLU A 36 8.63 10.61 0.02
CA GLU A 36 9.08 9.44 -0.73
C GLU A 36 8.46 8.15 -0.20
N MET A 37 8.29 8.03 1.13
CA MET A 37 7.61 6.87 1.73
C MET A 37 6.14 6.78 1.32
N ILE A 38 5.43 7.90 1.21
CA ILE A 38 4.03 7.93 0.77
C ILE A 38 3.92 7.62 -0.73
N ASP A 39 4.81 8.16 -1.55
CA ASP A 39 4.86 7.88 -2.98
C ASP A 39 5.09 6.38 -3.22
N LEU A 40 6.07 5.78 -2.53
CA LEU A 40 6.31 4.34 -2.60
C LEU A 40 5.09 3.51 -2.15
N LEU A 41 4.34 3.98 -1.14
CA LEU A 41 3.12 3.29 -0.71
C LEU A 41 2.07 3.24 -1.82
N PHE A 42 1.90 4.33 -2.58
CA PHE A 42 0.97 4.37 -3.71
C PHE A 42 1.40 3.40 -4.81
N GLU A 43 2.68 3.38 -5.18
CA GLU A 43 3.21 2.42 -6.16
C GLU A 43 2.95 0.96 -5.71
N ILE A 44 3.17 0.66 -4.42
CA ILE A 44 2.89 -0.67 -3.87
C ILE A 44 1.40 -1.02 -3.99
N CYS A 45 0.50 -0.06 -3.78
CA CYS A 45 -0.94 -0.29 -3.89
C CYS A 45 -1.36 -0.59 -5.33
N GLU A 46 -0.80 0.11 -6.31
CA GLU A 46 -1.03 -0.16 -7.74
C GLU A 46 -0.55 -1.55 -8.13
N ILE A 47 0.67 -1.93 -7.72
CA ILE A 47 1.22 -3.26 -7.97
C ILE A 47 0.35 -4.34 -7.31
N ALA A 48 -0.09 -4.11 -6.07
CA ALA A 48 -0.97 -5.05 -5.37
C ALA A 48 -2.28 -5.24 -6.12
N ASP A 49 -2.90 -4.17 -6.62
CA ASP A 49 -4.13 -4.25 -7.41
C ASP A 49 -3.91 -5.04 -8.71
N GLU A 50 -2.82 -4.76 -9.43
CA GLU A 50 -2.49 -5.49 -10.67
C GLU A 50 -2.29 -6.99 -10.41
N VAL A 51 -1.57 -7.34 -9.34
CA VAL A 51 -1.32 -8.73 -8.93
C VAL A 51 -2.63 -9.45 -8.60
N MET A 52 -3.49 -8.83 -7.81
CA MET A 52 -4.78 -9.42 -7.43
C MET A 52 -5.70 -9.56 -8.63
N THR A 53 -5.76 -8.54 -9.48
CA THR A 53 -6.54 -8.54 -10.72
C THR A 53 -6.11 -9.68 -11.64
N LYS A 54 -4.81 -9.81 -11.94
CA LYS A 54 -4.27 -10.93 -12.74
C LYS A 54 -4.62 -12.29 -12.13
N HIS A 55 -4.52 -12.41 -10.80
CA HIS A 55 -4.84 -13.66 -10.11
C HIS A 55 -6.32 -14.04 -10.27
N PHE A 56 -7.25 -13.10 -10.06
CA PHE A 56 -8.67 -13.35 -10.18
C PHE A 56 -9.10 -13.60 -11.63
N TYR A 57 -8.58 -12.85 -12.61
CA TYR A 57 -8.85 -13.11 -14.02
C TYR A 57 -8.38 -14.50 -14.47
N ARG A 58 -7.20 -14.94 -14.02
CA ARG A 58 -6.71 -16.29 -14.32
C ARG A 58 -7.64 -17.36 -13.73
N ARG A 59 -8.07 -17.20 -12.48
CA ARG A 59 -9.00 -18.13 -11.82
C ARG A 59 -10.35 -18.18 -12.51
N TRP A 60 -10.90 -17.04 -12.92
CA TRP A 60 -12.15 -16.99 -13.68
C TRP A 60 -12.03 -17.70 -15.03
N GLY A 61 -10.93 -17.51 -15.75
CA GLY A 61 -10.66 -18.23 -17.00
C GLY A 61 -10.61 -19.75 -16.80
N GLU A 62 -9.94 -20.22 -15.76
CA GLU A 62 -9.85 -21.64 -15.39
C GLU A 62 -11.21 -22.24 -14.99
N GLU A 63 -12.05 -21.49 -14.27
CA GLU A 63 -13.39 -21.93 -13.85
C GLU A 63 -14.39 -21.98 -15.02
N VAL A 64 -14.29 -21.06 -15.99
CA VAL A 64 -15.13 -21.06 -17.20
C VAL A 64 -14.74 -22.19 -18.16
N ILE A 65 -13.45 -22.50 -18.29
CA ILE A 65 -12.96 -23.61 -19.12
C ILE A 65 -13.35 -24.96 -18.53
N LYS A 66 -13.29 -25.15 -17.20
CA LYS A 66 -13.67 -26.42 -16.55
C LYS A 66 -15.17 -26.72 -16.58
N LYS A 67 -16.02 -25.76 -16.92
CA LYS A 67 -17.48 -25.93 -17.03
C LYS A 67 -17.95 -26.19 -18.48
N LYS A 68 -17.05 -26.25 -19.45
CA LYS A 68 -17.31 -26.72 -20.82
C LYS A 68 -16.76 -28.13 -21.01
#